data_AF-A0A1I6G2P7-F1
#
_entry.id   AF-A0A1I6G2P7-F1
#
_cell.length_a   1.000
_cell.length_b   1.000
_cell.length_c   1.000
_cell.angle_alpha   90.00
_cell.angle_beta   90.00
_cell.angle_gamma   90.00
#
_symmetry.space_group_name_H-M   'P 1'
#
loop_
_entity.id
_entity.type
_entity.pdbx_description
1 polymer ?
#
loop_
_entity_poly.entity_id
_entity_poly.type
_entity_poly.pdbx_seq_one_letter_code
_entity_poly.pdbx_strand_id
1 'polypeptide(L)' 'MSDGASATDGIADVHYVACRECGRLVESVEEPHLTGRDCTGAVTTREEYRRKYPAAPVVTQSVHHERSERTT' A
#
# COMPACT_ATOMS: atom_id res chain seq x y z
N MET A 1 29.21 31.25 10.92
CA MET A 1 27.94 31.12 10.16
C MET A 1 27.60 29.65 10.18
N SER A 2 26.73 29.25 11.11
CA SER A 2 26.38 27.86 11.36
C SER A 2 24.90 27.73 11.04
N ASP A 3 24.56 27.27 9.85
CA ASP A 3 23.16 27.12 9.47
C ASP A 3 22.95 25.86 8.62
N GLY A 4 22.12 24.96 9.16
CA GLY A 4 21.12 24.30 8.34
C GLY A 4 21.35 22.86 7.91
N ALA A 5 21.73 21.96 8.82
CA ALA A 5 21.44 20.54 8.63
C ALA A 5 19.93 20.30 8.84
N SER A 6 19.17 20.19 7.75
CA SER A 6 17.85 19.53 7.73
C SER A 6 17.42 19.25 6.31
N ALA A 7 17.94 18.15 5.76
CA ALA A 7 17.31 17.44 4.66
C ALA A 7 16.61 16.19 5.24
N THR A 8 15.70 16.40 6.20
CA THR A 8 14.51 15.55 6.29
C THR A 8 13.67 15.96 5.09
N ASP A 9 13.17 15.10 4.23
CA ASP A 9 12.48 13.88 4.57
C ASP A 9 12.28 13.22 3.20
N GLY A 10 13.04 12.17 2.91
CA GLY A 10 12.67 11.29 1.81
C GLY A 10 11.43 10.54 2.25
N ILE A 11 10.26 11.21 2.24
CA ILE A 11 8.97 10.56 2.44
C ILE A 11 8.88 9.59 1.28
N ALA A 12 9.27 8.34 1.54
CA ALA A 12 8.88 7.25 0.69
C ALA A 12 7.36 7.26 0.75
N ASP A 13 6.71 7.70 -0.35
CA ASP A 13 5.29 7.52 -0.61
C ASP A 13 5.02 6.01 -0.68
N VAL A 14 5.16 5.32 0.46
CA VAL A 14 4.86 3.91 0.53
C VAL A 14 3.39 3.79 0.82
N HIS A 15 2.64 3.90 -0.26
CA HIS A 15 1.27 3.46 -0.27
C HIS A 15 1.29 1.97 0.10
N TYR A 16 0.70 1.62 1.24
CA TYR A 16 0.43 0.23 1.63
C TYR A 16 -1.08 0.07 1.84
N VAL A 17 -1.61 -1.11 1.53
CA VAL A 17 -2.97 -1.54 1.90
C VAL A 17 -2.92 -2.49 3.08
N ALA A 18 -3.91 -2.40 3.97
CA ALA A 18 -4.05 -3.33 5.07
C ALA A 18 -4.79 -4.60 4.63
N CYS A 19 -4.15 -5.76 4.76
CA CYS A 19 -4.82 -7.05 4.57
C CYS A 19 -5.85 -7.26 5.70
N ARG A 20 -7.10 -7.54 5.35
CA ARG A 20 -8.20 -7.75 6.30
C ARG A 20 -8.17 -9.13 6.96
N GLU A 21 -7.41 -10.06 6.41
CA GLU A 21 -7.24 -11.40 7.00
C GLU A 21 -6.21 -11.39 8.14
N CYS A 22 -5.08 -10.72 7.97
CA CYS A 22 -3.96 -10.77 8.92
C CYS A 22 -3.55 -9.41 9.51
N GLY A 23 -4.15 -8.31 9.04
CA GLY A 23 -3.87 -6.95 9.51
C GLY A 23 -2.55 -6.33 9.02
N ARG A 24 -1.73 -7.07 8.26
CA ARG A 24 -0.44 -6.56 7.78
C ARG A 24 -0.61 -5.53 6.66
N LEU A 25 0.28 -4.54 6.67
CA LEU A 25 0.43 -3.58 5.59
C LEU A 25 1.28 -4.20 4.48
N VAL A 26 0.73 -4.24 3.26
CA VAL A 26 1.36 -4.80 2.06
C VAL A 26 1.12 -3.87 0.89
N GLU A 27 2.00 -3.88 -0.11
CA GLU A 27 1.81 -3.06 -1.32
C GLU A 27 0.57 -3.52 -2.11
N SER A 28 0.31 -4.83 -2.10
CA SER A 28 -0.86 -5.44 -2.72
C SER A 28 -1.29 -6.71 -1.98
N VAL A 29 -2.60 -6.93 -1.91
CA VAL A 29 -3.18 -8.19 -1.41
C VAL A 29 -3.35 -9.12 -2.61
N GLU A 30 -2.33 -9.93 -2.86
CA GLU A 30 -2.29 -10.93 -3.94
C GLU A 30 -2.05 -12.34 -3.41
N GLU A 31 -2.21 -13.34 -4.28
CA GLU A 31 -2.05 -14.76 -3.95
C GLU A 31 -0.72 -15.09 -3.24
N PRO A 32 0.44 -14.50 -3.60
CA PRO A 32 1.67 -14.75 -2.86
C PRO A 32 1.60 -14.30 -1.39
N HIS A 33 0.89 -13.21 -1.10
CA HIS A 33 0.63 -12.79 0.28
C HIS A 33 -0.39 -13.72 0.94
N LEU A 34 -1.51 -13.98 0.28
CA LEU A 34 -2.63 -14.75 0.82
C LEU A 34 -2.29 -16.22 1.11
N THR A 35 -1.43 -16.83 0.29
CA THR A 35 -0.91 -18.19 0.48
C THR A 35 0.40 -18.23 1.28
N GLY A 36 1.01 -17.06 1.50
CA GLY A 36 2.24 -16.91 2.24
C GLY A 36 2.06 -17.26 3.72
N ARG A 37 3.13 -17.80 4.33
CA ARG A 37 3.16 -18.13 5.78
C ARG A 37 2.83 -16.94 6.68
N ASP A 38 3.02 -15.73 6.20
CA ASP A 38 2.81 -14.49 6.92
C ASP A 38 1.35 -14.02 6.96
N CYS A 39 0.49 -14.54 6.09
CA CYS A 39 -0.95 -14.31 6.13
C CYS A 39 -1.63 -15.47 6.85
N THR A 40 -2.13 -15.24 8.05
CA THR A 40 -2.91 -16.22 8.83
C THR A 40 -4.38 -16.30 8.39
N GLY A 41 -4.68 -15.79 7.19
CA GLY A 41 -6.01 -15.78 6.61
C GLY A 41 -6.49 -17.17 6.20
N ALA A 42 -7.81 -17.33 6.13
CA ALA A 42 -8.43 -18.49 5.51
C ALA A 42 -8.52 -18.35 3.98
N VAL A 43 -8.46 -17.11 3.48
CA VAL A 43 -8.54 -16.82 2.06
C VAL A 43 -7.17 -16.98 1.40
N THR A 44 -7.11 -17.78 0.34
CA THR A 44 -5.88 -18.06 -0.43
C THR A 44 -5.88 -17.40 -1.81
N THR A 45 -7.05 -17.02 -2.33
CA THR A 45 -7.19 -16.39 -3.66
C THR A 45 -7.68 -14.96 -3.60
N ARG A 46 -7.29 -14.16 -4.59
CA ARG A 46 -7.70 -12.75 -4.69
C ARG A 46 -9.20 -12.59 -4.92
N GLU A 47 -9.83 -13.47 -5.69
CA GLU A 47 -11.29 -13.42 -5.90
C GLU A 47 -12.07 -13.71 -4.64
N GLU A 48 -11.69 -14.71 -3.85
CA GLU A 48 -12.31 -14.98 -2.56
C GLU A 48 -12.14 -13.79 -1.61
N TYR A 49 -10.95 -13.16 -1.62
CA TYR A 49 -10.68 -11.99 -0.80
C TYR A 49 -11.61 -10.83 -1.17
N ARG A 50 -11.79 -10.56 -2.47
CA ARG A 50 -12.71 -9.54 -2.98
C ARG A 50 -14.17 -9.85 -2.66
N ARG A 51 -14.58 -11.12 -2.72
CA ARG A 51 -15.95 -11.54 -2.34
C ARG A 51 -16.21 -11.34 -0.85
N LYS A 52 -15.23 -11.67 0.00
CA LYS A 52 -15.32 -11.53 1.46
C LYS A 52 -15.20 -10.07 1.91
N TYR A 53 -14.36 -9.27 1.24
CA TYR A 53 -14.10 -7.87 1.56
C TYR A 53 -14.27 -6.96 0.33
N PRO A 54 -15.51 -6.75 -0.16
CA PRO A 54 -15.76 -6.00 -1.40
C PRO A 54 -15.36 -4.52 -1.31
N ALA A 55 -15.30 -3.95 -0.11
CA ALA A 55 -14.89 -2.56 0.13
C ALA A 55 -13.39 -2.41 0.47
N ALA A 56 -12.63 -3.50 0.57
CA ALA A 56 -11.22 -3.43 0.92
C ALA A 56 -10.35 -3.10 -0.31
N PRO A 57 -9.46 -2.10 -0.24
CA PRO A 57 -8.50 -1.85 -1.30
C PRO A 57 -7.52 -3.04 -1.36
N VAL A 58 -7.35 -3.61 -2.55
CA VAL A 58 -6.46 -4.76 -2.80
C VAL A 58 -5.12 -4.34 -3.39
N VAL A 59 -5.00 -3.09 -3.84
CA VAL A 59 -3.81 -2.52 -4.42
C VAL A 59 -3.75 -1.06 -4.01
N THR A 60 -2.54 -0.58 -3.83
CA THR A 60 -2.28 0.82 -3.57
C THR A 60 -2.60 1.63 -4.82
N GLN A 61 -3.36 2.70 -4.65
CA GLN A 61 -3.54 3.67 -5.73
C GLN A 61 -2.35 4.61 -5.67
N SER A 62 -1.41 4.42 -6.59
CA SER A 62 -0.40 5.44 -6.87
C SER A 62 -1.14 6.69 -7.31
N VAL A 63 -1.34 7.63 -6.40
CA VAL A 63 -1.75 8.97 -6.79
C VAL A 63 -0.55 9.56 -7.51
N HIS A 64 -0.54 9.46 -8.84
CA HIS A 64 0.32 10.31 -9.65
C HIS A 64 -0.12 11.74 -9.33
N HIS A 65 0.56 12.37 -8.38
CA HIS A 65 0.51 13.81 -8.21
C HIS A 65 1.20 14.37 -9.45
N GLU A 66 0.49 14.42 -10.57
CA GLU A 66 0.86 15.25 -11.71
C GLU A 66 0.95 16.66 -11.14
N ARG A 67 2.19 17.05 -10.83
CA ARG A 67 2.56 18.40 -10.49
C ARG A 67 2.04 19.23 -11.66
N SER A 68 0.89 19.87 -11.51
CA SER A 68 0.38 20.84 -12.48
C SER A 68 1.44 21.92 -12.56
N GLU A 69 2.32 21.78 -13.55
CA GLU A 69 3.35 22.75 -13.83
C GLU A 69 2.61 23.99 -14.34
N ARG A 70 2.29 24.90 -13.42
CA ARG A 70 1.76 26.22 -13.73
C ARG A 70 2.83 26.93 -14.56
N THR A 71 2.70 26.81 -15.87
CA THR A 71 3.47 27.55 -16.87
C THR A 71 3.17 29.03 -16.67
N THR A 72 4.20 29.84 -16.46
CA THR A 72 4.13 31.31 -16.46
C THR A 72 5.05 31.82 -17.55
#